data_AF-A0A7N0UHE7-F1
#
_entry.id   AF-A0A7N0UHE7-F1
#
_cell.length_a   1.000
_cell.length_b   1.000
_cell.length_c   1.000
_cell.angle_alpha   90.00
_cell.angle_beta   90.00
_cell.angle_gamma   90.00
#
_symmetry.space_group_name_H-M   'P 1'
#
loop_
_entity.id
_entity.type
_entity.pdbx_description
1 polymer ?
#
loop_
_entity_poly.entity_id
_entity_poly.type
_entity_poly.pdbx_seq_one_letter_code
_entity_poly.pdbx_strand_id
1 'polypeptide(L)' 'MGFVMTTLIFVMVGVVMALFMRICCNNGASANLLHLTLVVTATVCCWLMWAIVYLAQLNPLIVPILSEGE' A
#
# COMPACT_ATOMS: atom_id res chain seq x y z
N MET A 1 6.03 12.41 5.30
CA MET A 1 6.21 11.14 6.05
C MET A 1 7.39 10.40 5.44
N GLY A 2 8.37 9.97 6.23
CA GLY A 2 9.53 9.25 5.70
C GLY A 2 9.16 7.87 5.18
N PHE A 3 10.00 7.30 4.30
CA PHE A 3 9.81 5.97 3.70
C PHE A 3 9.42 4.89 4.71
N VAL A 4 10.14 4.85 5.83
CA VAL A 4 9.94 3.88 6.92
C VAL A 4 8.58 4.07 7.59
N MET A 5 8.20 5.31 7.90
CA MET A 5 6.95 5.59 8.61
C MET A 5 5.73 5.15 7.79
N THR A 6 5.70 5.47 6.49
CA THR A 6 4.59 5.04 5.63
C THR A 6 4.55 3.53 5.47
N THR A 7 5.71 2.88 5.35
CA THR A 7 5.79 1.41 5.29
C THR A 7 5.21 0.76 6.55
N LEU A 8 5.54 1.28 7.74
CA LEU A 8 4.96 0.78 9.00
C LEU A 8 3.44 0.96 9.05
N ILE A 9 2.90 2.05 8.51
CA ILE A 9 1.45 2.27 8.42
C ILE A 9 0.80 1.19 7.53
N PHE A 10 1.35 0.93 6.34
CA PHE A 10 0.82 -0.11 5.44
C PHE A 10 0.88 -1.50 6.07
N VAL A 11 1.96 -1.83 6.78
CA VAL A 11 2.08 -3.10 7.51
C VAL A 11 1.01 -3.19 8.61
N MET A 12 0.84 -2.15 9.43
CA MET A 12 -0.20 -2.13 10.47
C MET A 12 -1.60 -2.31 9.88
N VAL A 13 -1.93 -1.57 8.81
CA VAL A 13 -3.24 -1.66 8.15
C VAL A 13 -3.46 -3.06 7.58
N GLY A 14 -2.47 -3.65 6.90
CA GLY A 14 -2.55 -5.01 6.37
C GLY A 14 -2.81 -6.07 7.44
N VAL A 15 -2.11 -5.97 8.57
CA VAL A 15 -2.30 -6.88 9.71
C VAL A 15 -3.69 -6.71 10.32
N VAL A 16 -4.12 -5.47 10.58
CA VAL A 16 -5.44 -5.18 11.16
C VAL A 16 -6.57 -5.70 10.25
N MET A 17 -6.48 -5.45 8.94
CA MET A 17 -7.49 -5.91 7.98
C MET A 17 -7.51 -7.43 7.84
N ALA A 18 -6.35 -8.10 7.85
CA ALA A 18 -6.28 -9.56 7.80
C ALA A 18 -6.93 -10.20 9.04
N LEU A 19 -6.69 -9.64 10.23
CA LEU A 19 -7.31 -10.08 11.47
C LEU A 19 -8.82 -9.80 11.46
N PHE A 20 -9.23 -8.61 11.03
CA PHE A 20 -10.64 -8.22 10.93
C PHE A 20 -11.42 -9.15 9.99
N MET A 21 -10.89 -9.47 8.81
CA MET A 21 -11.51 -10.42 7.89
C MET A 21 -11.63 -11.82 8.49
N ARG A 22 -10.62 -12.27 9.25
CA ARG A 22 -10.65 -13.59 9.90
C ARG A 22 -11.69 -13.66 11.03
N ILE A 23 -11.88 -12.57 11.78
CA ILE A 23 -12.79 -12.52 12.94
C ILE A 23 -14.23 -12.24 12.51
N CYS A 24 -14.45 -11.28 11.60
CA CYS A 24 -15.78 -10.79 11.25
C CYS A 24 -16.39 -11.53 10.05
N CYS A 25 -15.59 -12.09 9.14
CA CYS A 25 -16.07 -12.69 7.89
C CYS A 25 -15.78 -14.20 7.83
N ASN A 26 -16.35 -14.99 8.75
CA ASN A 26 -16.18 -16.44 8.77
C ASN A 26 -17.16 -17.17 7.83
N ASN A 27 -16.82 -17.24 6.54
CA ASN A 27 -17.66 -17.87 5.50
C ASN A 27 -17.16 -19.27 5.10
N GLY A 28 -16.42 -19.94 5.99
CA GLY A 28 -15.81 -21.25 5.76
C GLY A 28 -14.32 -21.16 5.39
N ALA A 29 -13.61 -22.29 5.48
CA ALA A 29 -12.15 -22.34 5.37
C ALA A 29 -11.63 -21.77 4.04
N SER A 30 -12.25 -22.14 2.92
CA SER A 30 -11.84 -21.72 1.57
C SER A 30 -12.04 -20.21 1.35
N ALA A 31 -13.19 -19.68 1.78
CA ALA A 31 -13.50 -18.25 1.66
C ALA A 31 -12.58 -17.40 2.56
N ASN A 32 -12.26 -17.89 3.76
CA ASN A 32 -11.35 -17.20 4.68
C ASN A 32 -9.93 -17.11 4.10
N LEU A 33 -9.43 -18.18 3.46
CA LEU A 33 -8.14 -18.16 2.78
C LEU A 33 -8.12 -17.18 1.60
N LEU A 34 -9.22 -17.14 0.83
CA LEU A 34 -9.37 -16.21 -0.28
C LEU A 34 -9.41 -14.76 0.22
N HIS A 35 -10.20 -14.44 1.24
CA HIS A 35 -10.22 -13.10 1.85
C HIS A 35 -8.85 -12.66 2.34
N LEU A 36 -8.12 -13.55 3.02
CA LEU A 36 -6.77 -13.24 3.50
C LEU A 36 -5.81 -12.96 2.34
N THR A 37 -5.84 -13.82 1.31
CA THR A 37 -5.01 -13.65 0.11
C THR A 37 -5.30 -12.32 -0.58
N LEU A 38 -6.58 -11.96 -0.74
CA LEU A 38 -7.00 -10.71 -1.37
C LEU A 38 -6.55 -9.49 -0.56
N VAL A 39 -6.74 -9.48 0.76
CA VAL A 39 -6.33 -8.36 1.63
C VAL A 39 -4.82 -8.16 1.60
N VAL A 40 -4.05 -9.25 1.72
CA VAL A 40 -2.59 -9.18 1.68
C VAL A 40 -2.11 -8.68 0.32
N THR A 41 -2.65 -9.24 -0.77
CA THR A 41 -2.26 -8.86 -2.15
C THR A 41 -2.58 -7.39 -2.42
N ALA A 42 -3.79 -6.94 -2.06
CA ALA A 42 -4.19 -5.55 -2.24
C ALA A 42 -3.28 -4.59 -1.43
N THR A 43 -3.00 -4.91 -0.17
CA THR A 43 -2.12 -4.10 0.68
C THR A 43 -0.72 -3.98 0.10
N VAL A 44 -0.13 -5.10 -0.34
CA VAL A 44 1.20 -5.12 -0.95
C VAL A 44 1.22 -4.34 -2.27
N CYS A 45 0.21 -4.51 -3.12
CA CYS A 45 0.09 -3.79 -4.38
C CYS A 45 0.02 -2.27 -4.16
N CYS A 46 -0.84 -1.81 -3.25
CA CYS A 46 -0.95 -0.40 -2.91
C CYS A 46 0.35 0.17 -2.31
N TRP A 47 1.02 -0.60 -1.44
CA TRP A 47 2.31 -0.20 -0.90
C TRP A 47 3.39 -0.11 -1.98
N LEU A 48 3.44 -1.07 -2.92
CA LEU A 48 4.39 -1.07 -4.04
C LEU A 48 4.20 0.16 -4.93
N MET A 49 2.95 0.46 -5.31
CA MET A 49 2.66 1.65 -6.13
C MET A 49 3.13 2.93 -5.43
N TRP A 50 2.83 3.08 -4.15
CA TRP A 50 3.29 4.22 -3.36
C TRP A 50 4.83 4.28 -3.24
N ALA A 51 5.48 3.15 -2.96
CA ALA A 51 6.92 3.07 -2.80
C ALA A 51 7.66 3.43 -4.09
N ILE A 52 7.18 2.94 -5.24
CA ILE A 52 7.80 3.22 -6.55
C ILE A 52 7.73 4.71 -6.87
N VAL A 53 6.56 5.36 -6.71
CA VAL A 53 6.45 6.80 -7.01
C VAL A 53 7.25 7.66 -6.03
N TYR A 54 7.35 7.23 -4.77
CA TYR A 54 8.19 7.90 -3.78
C TYR A 54 9.68 7.80 -4.15
N LEU A 55 10.15 6.61 -4.50
CA LEU A 55 11.55 6.37 -4.90
C LEU A 55 11.92 7.12 -6.18
N ALA A 56 11.00 7.20 -7.15
CA ALA A 56 11.20 7.94 -8.40
C ALA A 56 11.47 9.45 -8.17
N GLN A 57 11.08 10.00 -7.01
CA GLN A 57 11.24 11.41 -6.68
C GLN A 57 12.44 11.71 -5.76
N LEU A 58 13.17 10.70 -5.24
CA LEU A 58 14.27 10.92 -4.29
C LEU A 58 15.50 11.60 -4.91
N ASN A 59 15.82 11.26 -6.16
CA ASN A 59 16.91 11.87 -6.92
C ASN A 59 16.44 12.12 -8.36
N PRO A 60 15.65 13.19 -8.59
CA PRO A 60 15.06 13.44 -9.90
C PRO A 60 16.14 13.86 -10.89
N LEU A 61 16.13 13.24 -12.07
CA LEU A 61 17.00 13.61 -13.20
C LEU A 61 16.45 14.79 -14.00
N ILE A 62 15.13 14.99 -13.94
CA ILE A 62 14.38 15.99 -14.71
C ILE A 62 13.72 16.93 -13.70
N VAL A 63 13.95 18.23 -13.88
CA VAL A 63 13.33 19.28 -13.07
C VAL A 63 12.14 19.89 -13.82
N PRO A 64 11.09 20.34 -13.11
CA PRO A 64 9.97 21.01 -13.76
C PRO A 64 10.42 22.34 -14.38
N ILE A 65 10.01 22.58 -15.64
CA ILE A 65 10.20 23.85 -16.34
C ILE A 65 8.89 24.62 -16.25
N LEU A 66 8.92 25.79 -15.63
CA LEU A 66 7.77 26.68 -15.57
C LEU A 66 7.75 27.55 -16.83
N SER A 67 6.61 27.59 -17.53
CA SER A 67 6.37 28.65 -18.50
C SER A 67 5.92 29.88 -17.72
N GLU A 68 6.69 30.96 -17.75
CA GLU A 68 6.17 32.24 -17.31
C GLU A 68 5.02 32.59 -18.25
N GLY A 69 3.80 32.73 -17.69
CA GLY A 69 2.63 33.11 -18.47
C GLY A 69 2.84 34.53 -19.00
N GLU A 70 2.58 34.71 -20.30
CA GLU A 70 2.21 36.01 -20.85
C GLU A 70 0.81 36.41 -20.37
#